data_AF-A0A820RBK9-F1
#
_entry.id   AF-A0A820RBK9-F1
#
_cell.length_a   1.000
_cell.length_b   1.000
_cell.length_c   1.000
_cell.angle_alpha   90.00
_cell.angle_beta   90.00
_cell.angle_gamma   90.00
#
_symmetry.space_group_name_H-M   'P 1'
#
loop_
_entity.id
_entity.type
_entity.pdbx_description
1 polymer ?
#
loop_
_entity_poly.entity_id
_entity_poly.type
_entity_poly.pdbx_seq_one_letter_code
_entity_poly.pdbx_strand_id
1 'polypeptide(L)'
;KRDEENLNLFRALKVKQIPIEEQAIERSHIYDEKLSPECKPLESQDSFESIRLFLSHHGFCSLDSMDYLKNGKHWDNSKAFDRFQTRIQLLDSTAENFFDDIKKLDKTSPILNCTGQIFYLKKRQYTILESFENMETPEELNPAFLKMVSQFGSVVEVKRHCGWTGNSETSWKTVSSSHSNTNPETKTICEIDGHDSILYWVDLTTEMAFYLPHHFSMDHHSPEMRILIVWLEEFRDDLDSILPAQESSSKFRDISIIGIHPLKNHLFRISLNANAQRMQSACASIPLIDGMVVPLNILSFFLRQAVNTLSRRKRLEDSQSSQTAYSLRKTRITKIIEKYQ
;
A
#
# COMPACT_ATOMS: atom_id res chain seq x y z
N LYS A 1 24.78 -10.44 -25.48
CA LYS A 1 25.70 -11.62 -25.47
C LYS A 1 25.80 -12.25 -24.07
N ARG A 2 26.28 -11.54 -23.03
CA ARG A 2 26.35 -12.06 -21.65
C ARG A 2 24.98 -12.50 -21.09
N ASP A 3 23.93 -11.72 -21.32
CA ASP A 3 22.60 -12.04 -20.78
C ASP A 3 21.94 -13.23 -21.50
N GLU A 4 22.26 -13.41 -22.78
CA GLU A 4 21.83 -14.56 -23.57
C GLU A 4 22.56 -15.84 -23.14
N GLU A 5 23.86 -15.75 -22.84
CA GLU A 5 24.64 -16.83 -22.25
C GLU A 5 24.09 -17.23 -20.87
N ASN A 6 23.77 -16.26 -20.01
CA ASN A 6 23.16 -16.50 -18.70
C ASN A 6 21.76 -17.15 -18.83
N LEU A 7 20.95 -16.70 -19.79
CA LEU A 7 19.64 -17.30 -20.07
C LEU A 7 19.76 -18.75 -20.52
N ASN A 8 20.72 -19.05 -21.37
CA ASN A 8 20.99 -20.41 -21.82
C ASN A 8 21.50 -21.30 -20.68
N LEU A 9 22.34 -20.77 -19.80
CA LEU A 9 22.77 -21.45 -18.58
C LEU A 9 21.58 -21.77 -17.67
N PHE A 10 20.69 -20.80 -17.45
CA PHE A 10 19.47 -21.02 -16.67
C PHE A 10 18.57 -22.09 -17.29
N ARG A 11 18.35 -22.05 -18.61
CA ARG A 11 17.59 -23.08 -19.34
C ARG A 11 18.20 -24.46 -19.16
N ALA A 12 19.53 -24.58 -19.25
CA ALA A 12 20.23 -25.84 -19.04
C ALA A 12 20.06 -26.37 -17.60
N LEU A 13 20.12 -25.49 -16.59
CA LEU A 13 19.88 -25.86 -15.19
C LEU A 13 18.44 -26.32 -14.96
N LYS A 14 17.46 -25.63 -15.55
CA LYS A 14 16.06 -26.03 -15.51
C LYS A 14 15.86 -27.43 -16.09
N VAL A 15 16.46 -27.72 -17.26
CA VAL A 15 16.38 -29.04 -17.89
C VAL A 15 16.98 -30.14 -17.01
N LYS A 16 18.10 -29.85 -16.33
CA LYS A 16 18.71 -30.81 -15.40
C LYS A 16 17.83 -31.11 -14.18
N GLN A 17 17.03 -30.15 -13.72
CA GLN A 17 16.18 -30.30 -12.54
C GLN A 17 14.92 -31.16 -12.78
N ILE A 18 14.39 -31.17 -14.01
CA ILE A 18 13.16 -31.90 -14.38
C ILE A 18 13.18 -33.37 -13.92
N PRO A 19 14.15 -34.22 -14.30
CA PRO A 19 14.14 -35.63 -13.91
C PRO A 19 14.24 -35.85 -12.40
N ILE A 20 14.82 -34.90 -11.66
CA ILE A 20 14.94 -34.97 -10.20
C ILE A 20 13.57 -34.76 -9.54
N GLU A 21 12.77 -33.80 -10.04
CA GLU A 21 11.40 -33.61 -9.55
C GLU A 21 10.49 -34.78 -9.88
N GLU A 22 10.64 -35.39 -11.06
CA GLU A 22 9.88 -36.59 -11.45
C GLU A 22 10.11 -37.73 -10.48
N GLN A 23 11.38 -38.02 -10.17
CA GLN A 23 11.72 -39.06 -9.20
C GLN A 23 11.22 -38.73 -7.79
N ALA A 24 11.21 -37.46 -7.38
CA ALA A 24 10.68 -37.07 -6.09
C ALA A 24 9.16 -37.28 -5.99
N ILE A 25 8.42 -36.97 -7.07
CA ILE A 25 6.97 -37.16 -7.16
C ILE A 25 6.63 -38.65 -7.18
N GLU A 26 7.32 -39.46 -7.99
CA GLU A 26 7.16 -40.91 -8.02
C GLU A 26 7.39 -41.52 -6.64
N ARG A 27 8.42 -41.07 -5.91
CA ARG A 27 8.64 -41.47 -4.52
C ARG A 27 7.46 -41.11 -3.63
N SER A 28 6.92 -39.89 -3.71
CA SER A 28 5.76 -39.49 -2.88
C SER A 28 4.52 -40.35 -3.11
N HIS A 29 4.22 -40.72 -4.36
CA HIS A 29 3.08 -41.59 -4.66
C HIS A 29 3.26 -43.01 -4.08
N ILE A 30 4.49 -43.52 -4.05
CA ILE A 30 4.83 -44.81 -3.42
C ILE A 30 4.67 -44.75 -1.89
N TYR A 31 4.91 -43.58 -1.27
CA TYR A 31 4.75 -43.38 0.17
C TYR A 31 3.29 -43.21 0.59
N ASP A 32 2.39 -42.68 -0.26
CA ASP A 32 0.96 -42.56 0.06
C ASP A 32 0.22 -43.92 0.05
N GLU A 33 0.67 -44.90 -0.75
CA GLU A 33 0.07 -46.25 -0.78
C GLU A 33 0.52 -47.16 0.38
N LYS A 34 1.59 -46.81 1.11
CA LYS A 34 2.09 -47.56 2.26
C LYS A 34 1.87 -46.74 3.53
N LEU A 35 1.20 -47.30 4.54
CA LEU A 35 1.09 -46.68 5.88
C LEU A 35 2.45 -46.12 6.31
N SER A 36 2.46 -44.83 6.63
CA SER A 36 3.65 -44.02 6.86
C SER A 36 4.56 -44.66 7.92
N PRO A 37 5.81 -45.05 7.59
CA PRO A 37 6.77 -45.42 8.61
C PRO A 37 7.10 -44.19 9.47
N GLU A 38 7.45 -44.41 10.75
CA GLU A 38 7.93 -43.36 11.65
C GLU A 38 9.01 -42.50 10.96
N CYS A 39 8.86 -41.17 11.03
CA CYS A 39 9.82 -40.21 10.47
C CYS A 39 11.22 -40.50 11.03
N LYS A 40 12.08 -41.11 10.20
CA LYS A 40 13.50 -41.23 10.52
C LYS A 40 14.19 -39.90 10.19
N PRO A 41 15.06 -39.40 11.07
CA PRO A 41 15.89 -38.24 10.76
C PRO A 41 16.63 -38.44 9.44
N LEU A 42 16.60 -37.43 8.56
CA LEU A 42 17.36 -37.45 7.31
C LEU A 42 18.86 -37.53 7.62
N GLU A 43 19.58 -38.32 6.84
CA GLU A 43 21.05 -38.36 6.92
C GLU A 43 21.63 -36.98 6.59
N SER A 44 22.74 -36.63 7.23
CA SER A 44 23.43 -35.36 6.96
C SER A 44 23.89 -35.32 5.51
N GLN A 45 23.30 -34.46 4.70
CA GLN A 45 23.76 -34.17 3.34
C GLN A 45 24.72 -32.97 3.34
N ASP A 46 25.88 -33.14 2.74
CA ASP A 46 26.88 -32.06 2.56
C ASP A 46 26.60 -31.19 1.33
N SER A 47 25.64 -31.57 0.48
CA SER A 47 25.27 -30.87 -0.75
C SER A 47 23.85 -30.31 -0.65
N PHE A 48 23.73 -28.99 -0.49
CA PHE A 48 22.44 -28.29 -0.53
C PHE A 48 22.15 -27.80 -1.95
N GLU A 49 21.15 -28.38 -2.61
CA GLU A 49 20.70 -27.90 -3.93
C GLU A 49 19.78 -26.68 -3.78
N SER A 50 20.37 -25.53 -3.48
CA SER A 50 19.67 -24.23 -3.44
C SER A 50 18.92 -23.91 -4.73
N ILE A 51 19.40 -24.45 -5.87
CA ILE A 51 18.76 -24.26 -7.17
C ILE A 51 17.40 -24.93 -7.26
N ARG A 52 17.22 -26.11 -6.65
CA ARG A 52 15.94 -26.82 -6.61
C ARG A 52 14.90 -26.00 -5.85
N LEU A 53 15.29 -25.49 -4.68
CA LEU A 53 14.44 -24.63 -3.86
C LEU A 53 14.02 -23.37 -4.62
N PHE A 54 14.97 -22.71 -5.29
CA PHE A 54 14.72 -21.54 -6.11
C PHE A 54 13.74 -21.84 -7.26
N LEU A 55 14.02 -22.88 -8.05
CA LEU A 55 13.20 -23.23 -9.22
C LEU A 55 11.79 -23.67 -8.82
N SER A 56 11.65 -24.44 -7.74
CA SER A 56 10.36 -24.87 -7.20
C SER A 56 9.56 -23.68 -6.65
N HIS A 57 10.16 -22.86 -5.77
CA HIS A 57 9.48 -21.74 -5.13
C HIS A 57 8.96 -20.69 -6.13
N HIS A 58 9.72 -20.44 -7.19
CA HIS A 58 9.32 -19.51 -8.25
C HIS A 58 8.46 -20.16 -9.35
N GLY A 59 8.00 -21.41 -9.16
CA GLY A 59 7.11 -22.10 -10.09
C GLY A 59 7.75 -22.46 -11.43
N PHE A 60 9.08 -22.51 -11.52
CA PHE A 60 9.78 -23.00 -12.71
C PHE A 60 9.70 -24.53 -12.83
N CYS A 61 9.42 -25.25 -11.74
CA CYS A 61 9.34 -26.71 -11.67
C CYS A 61 7.92 -27.25 -11.37
N SER A 62 6.84 -26.52 -11.70
CA SER A 62 5.47 -27.02 -11.47
C SER A 62 5.11 -28.23 -12.34
N LEU A 63 4.23 -29.12 -11.85
CA LEU A 63 3.75 -30.32 -12.57
C LEU A 63 3.26 -30.01 -13.99
N ASP A 64 2.49 -28.92 -14.15
CA ASP A 64 1.98 -28.46 -15.45
C ASP A 64 3.11 -28.09 -16.44
N SER A 65 4.25 -27.62 -15.92
CA SER A 65 5.44 -27.29 -16.72
C SER A 65 6.18 -28.55 -17.21
N MET A 66 6.05 -29.66 -16.49
CA MET A 66 6.74 -30.92 -16.76
C MET A 66 5.97 -31.79 -17.75
N ASP A 67 4.64 -31.89 -17.61
CA ASP A 67 3.77 -32.63 -18.55
C ASP A 67 3.81 -32.05 -19.98
N TYR A 68 3.97 -30.74 -20.08
CA TYR A 68 4.12 -30.02 -21.34
C TYR A 68 5.43 -30.39 -22.08
N LEU A 69 6.53 -30.60 -21.36
CA LEU A 69 7.82 -30.99 -21.93
C LEU A 69 7.87 -32.46 -22.35
N LYS A 70 7.11 -33.33 -21.68
CA LYS A 70 7.00 -34.76 -22.03
C LYS A 70 6.16 -35.02 -23.27
N ASN A 71 5.01 -34.36 -23.39
CA ASN A 71 3.97 -34.84 -24.29
C ASN A 71 3.91 -34.15 -25.65
N GLY A 72 4.56 -32.99 -25.86
CA GLY A 72 4.74 -32.37 -27.18
C GLY A 72 3.50 -32.28 -28.08
N LYS A 73 2.28 -32.37 -27.52
CA LYS A 73 1.04 -32.52 -28.28
C LYS A 73 -0.11 -31.74 -27.64
N HIS A 74 -0.45 -30.65 -28.33
CA HIS A 74 -1.81 -30.19 -28.64
C HIS A 74 -2.83 -30.14 -27.48
N TRP A 75 -2.70 -29.13 -26.63
CA TRP A 75 -3.88 -28.42 -26.16
C TRP A 75 -4.05 -27.21 -27.08
N ASP A 76 -5.23 -27.07 -27.68
CA ASP A 76 -5.58 -25.96 -28.56
C ASP A 76 -5.50 -24.63 -27.79
N ASN A 77 -5.20 -23.54 -28.50
CA ASN A 77 -5.09 -22.13 -28.08
C ASN A 77 -3.67 -21.59 -27.88
N SER A 78 -3.23 -20.82 -28.88
CA SER A 78 -2.13 -19.84 -28.84
C SER A 78 -2.21 -18.81 -27.69
N LYS A 79 -3.23 -18.86 -26.82
CA LYS A 79 -3.46 -17.97 -25.68
C LYS A 79 -3.25 -18.60 -24.29
N ALA A 80 -3.04 -19.90 -24.19
CA ALA A 80 -2.76 -20.58 -22.91
C ALA A 80 -1.34 -21.15 -22.84
N PHE A 81 -0.73 -21.41 -24.00
CA PHE A 81 0.70 -21.65 -24.17
C PHE A 81 1.61 -20.62 -23.47
N ASP A 82 1.17 -19.37 -23.43
CA ASP A 82 1.93 -18.24 -22.87
C ASP A 82 1.69 -18.04 -21.36
N ARG A 83 0.68 -18.72 -20.77
CA ARG A 83 0.30 -18.51 -19.35
C ARG A 83 1.04 -19.40 -18.36
N PHE A 84 1.60 -20.52 -18.80
CA PHE A 84 2.22 -21.53 -17.92
C PHE A 84 3.72 -21.71 -18.16
N GLN A 85 4.25 -21.18 -19.26
CA GLN A 85 5.68 -21.07 -19.39
C GLN A 85 6.11 -19.87 -18.53
N THR A 86 6.65 -20.11 -17.34
CA THR A 86 7.50 -19.14 -16.61
C THR A 86 8.71 -18.85 -17.50
N ARG A 87 8.48 -18.08 -18.58
CA ARG A 87 9.50 -17.62 -19.51
C ARG A 87 10.28 -16.57 -18.78
N ILE A 88 11.51 -16.91 -18.41
CA ILE A 88 12.51 -15.86 -18.27
C ILE A 88 12.64 -15.24 -19.66
N GLN A 89 12.09 -14.05 -19.80
CA GLN A 89 12.22 -13.23 -20.99
C GLN A 89 13.45 -12.36 -20.83
N LEU A 90 14.27 -12.31 -21.86
CA LEU A 90 15.37 -11.36 -21.91
C LEU A 90 14.79 -10.01 -22.29
N LEU A 91 15.11 -8.99 -21.50
CA LEU A 91 14.78 -7.60 -21.82
C LEU A 91 16.06 -6.86 -22.17
N ASP A 92 15.99 -5.96 -23.15
CA ASP A 92 17.07 -5.06 -23.53
C ASP A 92 17.28 -4.00 -22.46
N SER A 93 18.19 -4.30 -21.53
CA SER A 93 18.61 -3.36 -20.49
C SER A 93 19.44 -2.18 -21.01
N THR A 94 19.86 -2.22 -22.29
CA THR A 94 20.63 -1.13 -22.93
C THR A 94 19.73 -0.04 -23.53
N ALA A 95 18.44 -0.32 -23.69
CA ALA A 95 17.47 0.62 -24.21
C ALA A 95 17.36 1.88 -23.34
N GLU A 96 17.19 3.03 -24.01
CA GLU A 96 17.01 4.31 -23.34
C GLU A 96 15.76 4.26 -22.44
N ASN A 97 15.88 4.80 -21.23
CA ASN A 97 14.84 4.83 -20.19
C ASN A 97 14.49 3.48 -19.53
N PHE A 98 15.14 2.35 -19.86
CA PHE A 98 14.83 1.04 -19.24
C PHE A 98 14.84 1.12 -17.70
N PHE A 99 15.94 1.62 -17.13
CA PHE A 99 16.06 1.76 -15.68
C PHE A 99 15.08 2.75 -15.07
N ASP A 100 14.67 3.79 -15.81
CA ASP A 100 13.71 4.76 -15.30
C ASP A 100 12.29 4.19 -15.31
N ASP A 101 11.94 3.35 -16.28
CA ASP A 101 10.66 2.64 -16.28
C ASP A 101 10.62 1.53 -15.21
N ILE A 102 11.75 0.87 -14.93
CA ILE A 102 11.87 -0.04 -13.77
C ILE A 102 11.73 0.73 -12.45
N LYS A 103 12.38 1.89 -12.29
CA LYS A 103 12.20 2.74 -11.10
C LYS A 103 10.74 3.18 -10.92
N LYS A 104 10.04 3.53 -12.01
CA LYS A 104 8.60 3.85 -11.97
C LYS A 104 7.76 2.62 -11.59
N LEU A 105 8.14 1.43 -12.03
CA LEU A 105 7.51 0.19 -11.61
C LEU A 105 7.69 -0.05 -10.11
N ASP A 106 8.89 0.15 -9.57
CA ASP A 106 9.17 -0.02 -8.14
C ASP A 106 8.40 0.97 -7.27
N LYS A 107 8.19 2.20 -7.76
CA LYS A 107 7.28 3.18 -7.14
C LYS A 107 5.79 2.86 -7.29
N THR A 108 5.42 1.70 -7.85
CA THR A 108 4.04 1.23 -7.89
C THR A 108 3.74 0.45 -6.62
N SER A 109 2.78 0.95 -5.83
CA SER A 109 2.36 0.30 -4.59
C SER A 109 1.99 -1.17 -4.81
N PRO A 110 2.38 -2.07 -3.89
CA PRO A 110 1.98 -3.47 -3.93
C PRO A 110 0.54 -3.69 -3.42
N ILE A 111 0.07 -2.82 -2.53
CA ILE A 111 -1.24 -2.92 -1.86
C ILE A 111 -1.98 -1.58 -1.92
N LEU A 112 -3.14 -1.45 -1.26
CA LEU A 112 -3.79 -0.15 -1.19
C LEU A 112 -2.99 0.77 -0.26
N ASN A 113 -2.85 2.03 -0.63
CA ASN A 113 -2.29 3.07 0.23
C ASN A 113 -3.31 4.19 0.42
N CYS A 114 -3.30 4.82 1.60
CA CYS A 114 -4.20 5.91 1.95
C CYS A 114 -3.46 6.96 2.78
N THR A 115 -3.88 8.22 2.64
CA THR A 115 -3.31 9.33 3.38
C THR A 115 -4.42 10.12 4.07
N GLY A 116 -4.28 10.37 5.37
CA GLY A 116 -5.19 11.22 6.14
C GLY A 116 -4.46 12.41 6.75
N GLN A 117 -4.88 13.62 6.40
CA GLN A 117 -4.33 14.86 6.97
C GLN A 117 -5.15 15.28 8.18
N ILE A 118 -4.52 15.52 9.31
CA ILE A 118 -5.19 15.81 10.58
C ILE A 118 -5.05 17.31 10.89
N PHE A 119 -6.17 17.98 11.18
CA PHE A 119 -6.21 19.39 11.54
C PHE A 119 -6.94 19.59 12.86
N TYR A 120 -6.59 20.64 13.59
CA TYR A 120 -7.23 21.04 14.83
C TYR A 120 -7.74 22.47 14.74
N LEU A 121 -9.06 22.67 14.78
CA LEU A 121 -9.67 23.99 14.82
C LEU A 121 -10.15 24.33 16.23
N LYS A 122 -9.54 25.37 16.82
CA LYS A 122 -9.96 26.00 18.06
C LYS A 122 -11.28 26.73 17.87
N LYS A 123 -11.94 27.05 18.98
CA LYS A 123 -13.17 27.83 18.98
C LYS A 123 -12.97 29.16 18.24
N ARG A 124 -13.96 29.58 17.43
CA ARG A 124 -13.90 30.79 16.57
C ARG A 124 -12.82 30.78 15.47
N GLN A 125 -12.21 29.64 15.16
CA GLN A 125 -11.45 29.47 13.91
C GLN A 125 -12.35 28.88 12.84
N TYR A 126 -12.28 29.42 11.63
CA TYR A 126 -13.21 29.12 10.54
C TYR A 126 -12.51 28.48 9.35
N THR A 127 -11.20 28.58 9.20
CA THR A 127 -10.46 27.94 8.11
C THR A 127 -9.34 27.03 8.60
N ILE A 128 -9.08 25.94 7.86
CA ILE A 128 -7.98 25.02 8.14
C ILE A 128 -6.60 25.70 8.14
N LEU A 129 -6.45 26.85 7.48
CA LEU A 129 -5.19 27.60 7.50
C LEU A 129 -4.86 28.14 8.91
N GLU A 130 -5.87 28.46 9.71
CA GLU A 130 -5.69 28.91 11.10
C GLU A 130 -5.23 27.77 12.02
N SER A 131 -5.35 26.51 11.57
CA SER A 131 -4.97 25.35 12.40
C SER A 131 -3.47 25.13 12.52
N PHE A 132 -2.64 25.73 11.65
CA PHE A 132 -1.20 25.51 11.64
C PHE A 132 -0.53 26.07 12.89
N GLU A 133 -0.90 27.29 13.28
CA GLU A 133 -0.38 27.96 14.48
C GLU A 133 -0.76 27.21 15.78
N ASN A 134 -1.86 26.44 15.75
CA ASN A 134 -2.28 25.65 16.90
C ASN A 134 -1.29 24.53 17.25
N MET A 135 -0.50 24.04 16.27
CA MET A 135 0.48 22.98 16.50
C MET A 135 1.71 23.47 17.27
N GLU A 136 1.97 24.79 17.29
CA GLU A 136 3.05 25.41 18.07
C GLU A 136 2.74 25.50 19.57
N THR A 137 1.46 25.37 19.95
CA THR A 137 0.97 25.49 21.33
C THR A 137 0.29 24.20 21.81
N PRO A 138 1.02 23.07 21.93
CA PRO A 138 0.44 21.78 22.26
C PRO A 138 -0.25 21.73 23.64
N GLU A 139 0.14 22.60 24.57
CA GLU A 139 -0.45 22.72 25.91
C GLU A 139 -1.90 23.22 25.88
N GLU A 140 -2.30 23.94 24.83
CA GLU A 140 -3.66 24.46 24.65
C GLU A 140 -4.58 23.47 23.94
N LEU A 141 -4.04 22.37 23.41
CA LEU A 141 -4.81 21.37 22.67
C LEU A 141 -5.60 20.46 23.60
N ASN A 142 -6.76 20.02 23.14
CA ASN A 142 -7.56 19.07 23.89
C ASN A 142 -6.80 17.74 24.11
N PRO A 143 -6.64 17.26 25.36
CA PRO A 143 -5.93 16.00 25.63
C PRO A 143 -6.55 14.78 24.92
N ALA A 144 -7.86 14.79 24.68
CA ALA A 144 -8.53 13.73 23.92
C ALA A 144 -8.12 13.73 22.44
N PHE A 145 -7.82 14.89 21.85
CA PHE A 145 -7.27 14.98 20.50
C PHE A 145 -5.89 14.33 20.44
N LEU A 146 -4.96 14.73 21.32
CA LEU A 146 -3.62 14.15 21.38
C LEU A 146 -3.67 12.63 21.59
N LYS A 147 -4.55 12.17 22.48
CA LYS A 147 -4.78 10.74 22.71
C LYS A 147 -5.31 10.04 21.45
N MET A 148 -6.30 10.61 20.76
CA MET A 148 -6.81 10.08 19.50
C MET A 148 -5.69 9.97 18.45
N VAL A 149 -4.91 11.04 18.26
CA VAL A 149 -3.81 11.09 17.28
C VAL A 149 -2.75 10.02 17.57
N SER A 150 -2.37 9.85 18.83
CA SER A 150 -1.40 8.82 19.25
C SER A 150 -1.83 7.39 18.90
N GLN A 151 -3.13 7.15 18.68
CA GLN A 151 -3.67 5.84 18.33
C GLN A 151 -3.73 5.57 16.82
N PHE A 152 -3.38 6.52 15.95
CA PHE A 152 -3.45 6.32 14.50
C PHE A 152 -2.41 5.35 13.97
N GLY A 153 -1.22 5.31 14.56
CA GLY A 153 -0.11 4.50 14.06
C GLY A 153 1.17 4.69 14.86
N SER A 154 2.26 4.11 14.36
CA SER A 154 3.60 4.30 14.91
C SER A 154 4.30 5.46 14.22
N VAL A 155 5.04 6.28 14.97
CA VAL A 155 5.84 7.36 14.39
C VAL A 155 7.02 6.78 13.63
N VAL A 156 7.19 7.16 12.36
CA VAL A 156 8.31 6.73 11.51
C VAL A 156 8.91 7.91 10.75
N GLU A 157 10.21 7.84 10.45
CA GLU A 157 10.91 8.84 9.66
C GLU A 157 10.73 8.57 8.15
N VAL A 158 10.23 9.56 7.41
CA VAL A 158 9.93 9.49 5.96
C VAL A 158 11.16 9.13 5.12
N LYS A 159 12.36 9.55 5.54
CA LYS A 159 13.59 9.27 4.80
C LYS A 159 13.99 7.79 4.85
N ARG A 160 13.70 7.11 5.97
CA ARG A 160 14.14 5.74 6.25
C ARG A 160 13.03 4.70 6.10
N HIS A 161 11.77 5.14 6.06
CA HIS A 161 10.64 4.24 5.99
C HIS A 161 10.53 3.59 4.60
N CYS A 162 10.28 2.28 4.59
CA CYS A 162 10.18 1.48 3.36
C CYS A 162 8.73 1.31 2.85
N GLY A 163 7.72 1.71 3.62
CA GLY A 163 6.32 1.65 3.23
C GLY A 163 5.80 2.96 2.65
N TRP A 164 4.48 3.11 2.69
CA TRP A 164 3.78 4.33 2.30
C TRP A 164 4.05 5.51 3.25
N THR A 165 4.57 6.60 2.70
CA THR A 165 4.91 7.84 3.44
C THR A 165 3.93 8.99 3.19
N GLY A 166 2.81 8.74 2.52
CA GLY A 166 1.87 9.79 2.12
C GLY A 166 2.17 10.43 0.75
N ASN A 167 3.28 10.05 0.12
CA ASN A 167 3.64 10.48 -1.24
C ASN A 167 4.45 9.38 -1.95
N SER A 168 4.05 9.03 -3.18
CA SER A 168 4.73 8.02 -4.01
C SER A 168 6.19 8.32 -4.31
N GLU A 169 6.59 9.60 -4.29
CA GLU A 169 7.99 10.01 -4.50
C GLU A 169 8.88 9.69 -3.31
N THR A 170 8.31 9.71 -2.10
CA THR A 170 9.04 9.48 -0.85
C THR A 170 8.86 8.07 -0.28
N SER A 171 7.95 7.28 -0.86
CA SER A 171 7.59 5.91 -0.43
C SER A 171 8.43 4.81 -1.09
N TRP A 172 8.35 3.59 -0.54
CA TRP A 172 8.91 2.35 -1.10
C TRP A 172 10.40 2.44 -1.46
N LYS A 173 11.17 3.12 -0.61
CA LYS A 173 12.63 3.24 -0.76
C LYS A 173 13.32 1.98 -0.27
N THR A 174 14.34 1.55 -1.00
CA THR A 174 15.32 0.57 -0.53
C THR A 174 16.23 1.24 0.50
N VAL A 175 16.15 0.78 1.74
CA VAL A 175 17.02 1.25 2.81
C VAL A 175 18.44 0.72 2.55
N SER A 176 19.37 1.58 2.13
CA SER A 176 20.79 1.23 2.11
C SER A 176 21.28 1.10 3.55
N SER A 177 21.94 -0.02 3.86
CA SER A 177 22.39 -0.44 5.21
C SER A 177 23.49 0.43 5.84
N SER A 178 23.54 1.73 5.55
CA SER A 178 24.36 2.69 6.28
C SER A 178 23.71 2.98 7.63
N HIS A 179 23.92 2.07 8.57
CA HIS A 179 23.45 2.15 9.95
C HIS A 179 24.15 3.29 10.69
N SER A 180 23.56 4.48 10.71
CA SER A 180 23.61 5.30 11.93
C SER A 180 22.44 4.88 12.79
N ASN A 181 22.72 4.13 13.86
CA ASN A 181 21.77 3.88 14.95
C ASN A 181 21.57 5.18 15.75
N THR A 182 21.04 6.21 15.11
CA THR A 182 20.35 7.26 15.85
C THR A 182 18.98 6.69 16.15
N ASN A 183 18.70 6.48 17.44
CA ASN A 183 17.33 6.37 17.89
C ASN A 183 16.58 7.58 17.31
N PRO A 184 15.42 7.40 16.66
CA PRO A 184 14.63 8.55 16.26
C PRO A 184 14.41 9.39 17.52
N GLU A 185 14.81 10.66 17.47
CA GLU A 185 14.49 11.62 18.52
C GLU A 185 13.00 11.48 18.84
N THR A 186 12.65 11.47 20.13
CA THR A 186 11.25 11.33 20.56
C THR A 186 10.48 12.57 20.14
N LYS A 187 9.96 12.56 18.91
CA LYS A 187 9.11 13.62 18.40
C LYS A 187 7.80 13.66 19.16
N THR A 188 7.37 14.87 19.46
CA THR A 188 6.02 15.15 19.90
C THR A 188 5.04 14.96 18.75
N ILE A 189 3.76 14.73 19.07
CA ILE A 189 2.71 14.49 18.08
C ILE A 189 2.58 15.66 17.09
N CYS A 190 2.75 16.90 17.57
CA CYS A 190 2.57 18.10 16.76
C CYS A 190 3.73 18.32 15.77
N GLU A 191 4.88 17.67 15.98
CA GLU A 191 6.03 17.72 15.05
C GLU A 191 5.91 16.71 13.89
N ILE A 192 4.83 15.91 13.84
CA ILE A 192 4.61 14.89 12.80
C ILE A 192 3.89 15.54 11.62
N ASP A 193 4.66 16.19 10.75
CA ASP A 193 4.14 17.10 9.71
C ASP A 193 3.95 16.49 8.31
N GLY A 194 4.42 15.25 8.11
CA GLY A 194 4.40 14.56 6.83
C GLY A 194 5.61 14.79 5.94
N HIS A 195 6.50 15.74 6.29
CA HIS A 195 7.71 16.02 5.53
C HIS A 195 8.87 15.11 5.97
N ASP A 196 9.14 15.04 7.27
CA ASP A 196 10.22 14.22 7.82
C ASP A 196 9.72 13.02 8.61
N SER A 197 8.47 13.05 9.07
CA SER A 197 7.88 12.04 9.92
C SER A 197 6.38 11.90 9.69
N ILE A 198 5.87 10.69 9.85
CA ILE A 198 4.45 10.33 9.72
C ILE A 198 4.03 9.36 10.82
N LEU A 199 2.74 9.30 11.10
CA LEU A 199 2.09 8.19 11.79
C LEU A 199 1.76 7.11 10.76
N TYR A 200 2.53 6.03 10.77
CA TYR A 200 2.36 4.90 9.86
C TYR A 200 1.52 3.79 10.49
N TRP A 201 0.59 3.26 9.71
CA TRP A 201 -0.20 2.08 10.08
C TRP A 201 -0.36 1.17 8.88
N VAL A 202 -0.35 -0.14 9.10
CA VAL A 202 -0.51 -1.13 8.03
C VAL A 202 -1.27 -2.34 8.51
N ASP A 203 -2.11 -2.88 7.63
CA ASP A 203 -2.67 -4.23 7.74
C ASP A 203 -2.32 -5.09 6.52
N LEU A 204 -2.93 -6.26 6.40
CA LEU A 204 -2.68 -7.20 5.30
C LEU A 204 -3.02 -6.65 3.90
N THR A 205 -3.80 -5.56 3.82
CA THR A 205 -4.39 -5.07 2.56
C THR A 205 -4.17 -3.59 2.30
N THR A 206 -3.85 -2.80 3.33
CA THR A 206 -3.77 -1.35 3.26
C THR A 206 -2.60 -0.80 4.08
N GLU A 207 -1.79 0.07 3.47
CA GLU A 207 -0.87 0.99 4.16
C GLU A 207 -1.54 2.35 4.36
N MET A 208 -1.29 2.99 5.50
CA MET A 208 -1.84 4.30 5.81
C MET A 208 -0.76 5.21 6.39
N ALA A 209 -0.76 6.46 5.93
CA ALA A 209 0.03 7.54 6.47
C ALA A 209 -0.89 8.63 7.02
N PHE A 210 -0.64 9.05 8.26
CA PHE A 210 -1.30 10.19 8.88
C PHE A 210 -0.28 11.22 9.34
N TYR A 211 -0.62 12.50 9.25
CA TYR A 211 0.24 13.60 9.68
C TYR A 211 -0.57 14.88 9.89
N LEU A 212 0.05 15.86 10.56
CA LEU A 212 -0.51 17.15 10.95
C LEU A 212 0.18 18.25 10.14
N PRO A 213 -0.39 18.67 8.99
CA PRO A 213 0.29 19.59 8.10
C PRO A 213 0.48 20.99 8.70
N HIS A 214 1.60 21.64 8.38
CA HIS A 214 1.85 23.07 8.66
C HIS A 214 1.61 23.98 7.45
N HIS A 215 1.21 23.41 6.33
CA HIS A 215 0.85 24.13 5.12
C HIS A 215 -0.22 23.34 4.36
N PHE A 216 -1.01 24.04 3.54
CA PHE A 216 -2.00 23.42 2.68
C PHE A 216 -1.78 23.87 1.24
N SER A 217 -1.20 22.99 0.41
CA SER A 217 -1.06 23.23 -1.03
C SER A 217 -2.05 22.39 -1.81
N MET A 218 -2.80 23.00 -2.72
CA MET A 218 -3.64 22.33 -3.71
C MET A 218 -2.84 21.94 -4.96
N ASP A 219 -1.74 21.18 -4.78
CA ASP A 219 -0.92 20.69 -5.90
C ASP A 219 -1.76 19.89 -6.91
N HIS A 220 -1.61 20.26 -8.18
CA HIS A 220 -2.37 19.79 -9.33
C HIS A 220 -2.01 18.38 -9.82
N HIS A 221 -0.97 17.76 -9.25
CA HIS A 221 -0.36 16.55 -9.80
C HIS A 221 -0.56 15.30 -8.95
N SER A 222 -1.20 15.38 -7.78
CA SER A 222 -1.53 14.17 -7.01
C SER A 222 -2.89 13.63 -7.46
N PRO A 223 -2.96 12.43 -8.08
CA PRO A 223 -4.22 11.77 -8.44
C PRO A 223 -4.96 11.21 -7.22
N GLU A 224 -4.47 11.46 -6.00
CA GLU A 224 -4.97 10.87 -4.77
C GLU A 224 -6.08 11.72 -4.15
N MET A 225 -7.14 11.04 -3.70
CA MET A 225 -8.17 11.63 -2.85
C MET A 225 -7.53 12.28 -1.63
N ARG A 226 -7.95 13.52 -1.32
CA ARG A 226 -7.51 14.18 -0.10
C ARG A 226 -8.53 13.94 1.00
N ILE A 227 -8.11 13.27 2.07
CA ILE A 227 -8.96 12.99 3.21
C ILE A 227 -8.46 13.83 4.37
N LEU A 228 -9.30 14.77 4.82
CA LEU A 228 -9.03 15.65 5.95
C LEU A 228 -9.79 15.14 7.16
N ILE A 229 -9.11 15.01 8.29
CA ILE A 229 -9.67 14.66 9.60
C ILE A 229 -9.57 15.91 10.45
N VAL A 230 -10.69 16.51 10.80
CA VAL A 230 -10.71 17.84 11.41
C VAL A 230 -11.33 17.76 12.79
N TRP A 231 -10.53 18.06 13.81
CA TRP A 231 -11.03 18.26 15.16
C TRP A 231 -11.67 19.65 15.28
N LEU A 232 -12.89 19.71 15.79
CA LEU A 232 -13.73 20.91 15.84
C LEU A 232 -14.14 21.21 17.29
N GLU A 233 -13.52 22.22 17.91
CA GLU A 233 -13.98 22.67 19.24
C GLU A 233 -15.39 23.27 19.19
N GLU A 234 -15.77 23.85 18.05
CA GLU A 234 -17.11 24.37 17.78
C GLU A 234 -17.74 23.57 16.64
N PHE A 235 -18.92 22.99 16.90
CA PHE A 235 -19.62 22.17 15.92
C PHE A 235 -20.02 22.97 14.68
N ARG A 236 -19.88 22.35 13.50
CA ARG A 236 -20.26 22.94 12.21
C ARG A 236 -21.01 21.92 11.36
N ASP A 237 -22.12 22.37 10.76
CA ASP A 237 -22.89 21.58 9.79
C ASP A 237 -22.26 21.62 8.40
N ASP A 238 -21.82 22.80 7.95
CA ASP A 238 -21.14 22.98 6.66
C ASP A 238 -19.62 22.85 6.83
N LEU A 239 -19.10 21.64 6.63
CA LEU A 239 -17.67 21.39 6.65
C LEU A 239 -16.93 21.91 5.42
N ASP A 240 -17.58 22.13 4.29
CA ASP A 240 -16.88 22.62 3.09
C ASP A 240 -16.45 24.08 3.27
N SER A 241 -17.12 24.84 4.13
CA SER A 241 -16.76 26.21 4.50
C SER A 241 -15.38 26.38 5.15
N ILE A 242 -14.78 25.30 5.69
CA ILE A 242 -13.47 25.40 6.35
C ILE A 242 -12.30 25.46 5.37
N LEU A 243 -12.55 25.07 4.12
CA LEU A 243 -11.55 25.10 3.07
C LEU A 243 -11.30 26.56 2.65
N PRO A 244 -10.04 26.92 2.32
CA PRO A 244 -9.73 28.28 1.90
C PRO A 244 -10.50 28.65 0.63
N ALA A 245 -11.09 29.85 0.61
CA ALA A 245 -11.83 30.36 -0.54
C ALA A 245 -10.88 30.54 -1.74
N GLN A 246 -10.95 29.65 -2.72
CA GLN A 246 -10.31 29.80 -4.02
C GLN A 246 -11.32 29.61 -5.16
N GLU A 247 -11.17 30.42 -6.20
CA GLU A 247 -12.11 30.64 -7.32
C GLU A 247 -12.35 29.42 -8.25
N SER A 248 -11.94 28.20 -7.88
CA SER A 248 -12.16 26.99 -8.69
C SER A 248 -12.83 25.87 -7.90
N SER A 249 -14.16 25.88 -7.92
CA SER A 249 -15.05 24.90 -7.25
C SER A 249 -14.86 23.44 -7.68
N SER A 250 -14.18 23.18 -8.80
CA SER A 250 -13.91 21.81 -9.27
C SER A 250 -12.83 21.10 -8.46
N LYS A 251 -11.86 21.81 -7.87
CA LYS A 251 -10.71 21.21 -7.15
C LYS A 251 -11.09 20.62 -5.79
N PHE A 252 -12.09 21.18 -5.14
CA PHE A 252 -12.55 20.71 -3.83
C PHE A 252 -13.46 19.47 -3.92
N ARG A 253 -13.87 19.07 -5.13
CA ARG A 253 -14.70 17.87 -5.34
C ARG A 253 -14.00 16.57 -4.93
N ASP A 254 -12.67 16.56 -4.91
CA ASP A 254 -11.87 15.38 -4.54
C ASP A 254 -11.39 15.42 -3.08
N ILE A 255 -11.89 16.38 -2.28
CA ILE A 255 -11.64 16.45 -0.84
C ILE A 255 -12.81 15.83 -0.08
N SER A 256 -12.50 14.91 0.83
CA SER A 256 -13.45 14.44 1.84
C SER A 256 -13.01 14.89 3.21
N ILE A 257 -13.95 15.41 3.99
CA ILE A 257 -13.69 15.95 5.32
C ILE A 257 -14.48 15.12 6.32
N ILE A 258 -13.79 14.66 7.36
CA ILE A 258 -14.37 14.00 8.53
C ILE A 258 -14.17 14.93 9.72
N GLY A 259 -15.23 15.62 10.12
CA GLY A 259 -15.28 16.46 11.30
C GLY A 259 -15.49 15.64 12.58
N ILE A 260 -14.81 16.02 13.64
CA ILE A 260 -14.88 15.37 14.96
C ILE A 260 -15.15 16.45 15.99
N HIS A 261 -16.33 16.41 16.60
CA HIS A 261 -16.73 17.37 17.62
C HIS A 261 -16.87 16.68 19.01
N PRO A 262 -16.09 17.09 20.03
CA PRO A 262 -16.22 16.58 21.38
C PRO A 262 -17.53 17.03 22.04
N LEU A 263 -18.28 16.08 22.60
CA LEU A 263 -19.51 16.32 23.35
C LEU A 263 -19.24 16.36 24.86
N LYS A 264 -20.17 16.97 25.62
CA LYS A 264 -20.09 17.07 27.09
C LYS A 264 -20.04 15.73 27.82
N ASN A 265 -20.52 14.65 27.19
CA ASN A 265 -20.51 13.29 27.74
C ASN A 265 -19.24 12.50 27.38
N HIS A 266 -18.17 13.17 26.91
CA HIS A 266 -16.91 12.56 26.49
C HIS A 266 -17.02 11.61 25.28
N LEU A 267 -18.13 11.68 24.55
CA LEU A 267 -18.27 11.07 23.23
C LEU A 267 -17.96 12.10 22.13
N PHE A 268 -17.79 11.63 20.91
CA PHE A 268 -17.40 12.45 19.77
C PHE A 268 -18.44 12.31 18.67
N ARG A 269 -19.03 13.44 18.27
CA ARG A 269 -19.95 13.51 17.13
C ARG A 269 -19.13 13.60 15.85
N ILE A 270 -19.47 12.76 14.88
CA ILE A 270 -18.87 12.76 13.55
C ILE A 270 -19.73 13.61 12.63
N SER A 271 -19.10 14.45 11.82
CA SER A 271 -19.71 15.12 10.69
C SER A 271 -18.92 14.84 9.41
N LEU A 272 -19.61 14.78 8.28
CA LEU A 272 -19.04 14.47 6.97
C LEU A 272 -19.43 15.56 5.98
N ASN A 273 -18.50 16.01 5.13
CA ASN A 273 -18.85 16.95 4.06
C ASN A 273 -19.67 16.26 2.95
N ALA A 274 -20.21 17.05 2.03
CA ALA A 274 -21.09 16.54 0.96
C ALA A 274 -20.40 15.43 0.12
N ASN A 275 -19.11 15.59 -0.18
CA ASN A 275 -18.37 14.57 -0.91
C ASN A 275 -18.19 13.29 -0.08
N ALA A 276 -17.78 13.38 1.18
CA ALA A 276 -17.66 12.20 2.05
C ALA A 276 -19.00 11.45 2.20
N GLN A 277 -20.12 12.16 2.35
CA GLN A 277 -21.46 11.57 2.41
C GLN A 277 -21.86 10.88 1.09
N ARG A 278 -21.56 11.50 -0.06
CA ARG A 278 -21.77 10.88 -1.39
C ARG A 278 -20.98 9.59 -1.55
N MET A 279 -19.72 9.59 -1.14
CA MET A 279 -18.83 8.43 -1.24
C MET A 279 -19.27 7.30 -0.32
N GLN A 280 -19.74 7.66 0.87
CA GLN A 280 -20.24 6.76 1.88
C GLN A 280 -21.57 6.11 1.49
N SER A 281 -22.54 6.87 0.97
CA SER A 281 -23.85 6.35 0.54
C SER A 281 -23.77 5.37 -0.62
N ALA A 282 -22.72 5.46 -1.43
CA ALA A 282 -22.43 4.51 -2.50
C ALA A 282 -21.79 3.18 -2.01
N CYS A 283 -21.54 3.02 -0.70
CA CYS A 283 -20.90 1.83 -0.13
C CYS A 283 -21.82 1.11 0.87
N ALA A 284 -21.96 -0.22 0.73
CA ALA A 284 -22.76 -1.04 1.64
C ALA A 284 -22.08 -1.34 3.00
N SER A 285 -20.81 -0.95 3.19
CA SER A 285 -20.05 -1.14 4.42
C SER A 285 -19.59 0.22 4.95
N ILE A 286 -20.32 0.75 5.92
CA ILE A 286 -20.13 2.11 6.39
C ILE A 286 -19.60 2.08 7.84
N PRO A 287 -18.31 2.41 8.06
CA PRO A 287 -17.74 2.43 9.40
C PRO A 287 -18.09 3.70 10.20
N LEU A 288 -18.27 4.85 9.54
CA LEU A 288 -18.67 6.11 10.17
C LEU A 288 -19.83 6.74 9.40
N ILE A 289 -20.84 7.25 10.13
CA ILE A 289 -21.99 7.96 9.56
C ILE A 289 -22.03 9.42 10.01
N ASP A 290 -22.51 10.29 9.13
CA ASP A 290 -22.79 11.68 9.50
C ASP A 290 -23.76 11.71 10.69
N GLY A 291 -23.41 12.49 11.71
CA GLY A 291 -24.13 12.57 12.98
C GLY A 291 -23.86 11.42 13.96
N MET A 292 -23.10 10.39 13.59
CA MET A 292 -22.77 9.27 14.47
C MET A 292 -21.97 9.74 15.69
N VAL A 293 -22.18 9.09 16.84
CA VAL A 293 -21.49 9.40 18.09
C VAL A 293 -20.63 8.21 18.51
N VAL A 294 -19.34 8.46 18.77
CA VAL A 294 -18.32 7.42 18.98
C VAL A 294 -17.51 7.73 20.25
N PRO A 295 -17.14 6.73 21.07
CA PRO A 295 -16.23 6.94 22.18
C PRO A 295 -14.76 7.01 21.74
N LEU A 296 -13.92 7.69 22.51
CA LEU A 296 -12.52 7.98 22.17
C LEU A 296 -11.69 6.74 21.83
N ASN A 297 -11.89 5.65 22.59
CA ASN A 297 -11.05 4.45 22.53
C ASN A 297 -11.15 3.67 21.21
N ILE A 298 -12.23 3.84 20.45
CA ILE A 298 -12.44 3.17 19.15
C ILE A 298 -12.48 4.17 17.99
N LEU A 299 -12.41 5.48 18.28
CA LEU A 299 -12.52 6.55 17.29
C LEU A 299 -11.43 6.44 16.21
N SER A 300 -10.16 6.25 16.60
CA SER A 300 -9.05 6.09 15.66
C SER A 300 -9.20 4.87 14.75
N PHE A 301 -9.75 3.76 15.27
CA PHE A 301 -10.06 2.57 14.47
C PHE A 301 -11.11 2.88 13.41
N PHE A 302 -12.22 3.52 13.79
CA PHE A 302 -13.26 3.89 12.83
C PHE A 302 -12.79 4.91 11.80
N LEU A 303 -11.94 5.87 12.20
CA LEU A 303 -11.35 6.83 11.28
C LEU A 303 -10.44 6.15 10.25
N ARG A 304 -9.60 5.20 10.66
CA ARG A 304 -8.81 4.38 9.71
C ARG A 304 -9.72 3.62 8.74
N GLN A 305 -10.79 3.00 9.23
CA GLN A 305 -11.74 2.30 8.36
C GLN A 305 -12.46 3.27 7.40
N ALA A 306 -12.86 4.44 7.86
CA ALA A 306 -13.48 5.47 7.02
C ALA A 306 -12.52 5.96 5.93
N VAL A 307 -11.27 6.25 6.29
CA VAL A 307 -10.21 6.62 5.34
C VAL A 307 -10.00 5.53 4.29
N ASN A 308 -9.89 4.26 4.71
CA ASN A 308 -9.79 3.11 3.81
C ASN A 308 -10.96 3.03 2.82
N THR A 309 -12.19 3.16 3.32
CA THR A 309 -13.41 3.12 2.51
C THR A 309 -13.48 4.27 1.52
N LEU A 310 -13.18 5.49 1.95
CA LEU A 310 -13.15 6.67 1.08
C LEU A 310 -12.11 6.51 -0.04
N SER A 311 -10.88 6.13 0.30
CA SER A 311 -9.81 5.90 -0.68
C SER A 311 -10.13 4.77 -1.66
N ARG A 312 -10.73 3.66 -1.20
CA ARG A 312 -11.19 2.56 -2.07
C ARG A 312 -12.27 3.05 -3.04
N ARG A 313 -13.22 3.84 -2.56
CA ARG A 313 -14.32 4.33 -3.39
C ARG A 313 -13.83 5.29 -4.48
N LYS A 314 -12.92 6.22 -4.17
CA LYS A 314 -12.38 7.15 -5.18
C LYS A 314 -11.70 6.39 -6.31
N ARG A 315 -10.94 5.34 -5.96
CA ARG A 315 -10.31 4.49 -6.97
C ARG A 315 -11.30 3.80 -7.90
N LEU A 316 -12.48 3.44 -7.41
CA LEU A 316 -13.54 2.87 -8.25
C LEU A 316 -14.25 3.90 -9.13
N GLU A 317 -14.23 5.19 -8.76
CA GLU A 317 -14.84 6.26 -9.57
C GLU A 317 -13.93 6.70 -10.72
N ASP A 318 -12.61 6.71 -10.52
CA ASP A 318 -11.68 7.08 -11.58
C ASP A 318 -11.42 5.87 -12.50
N SER A 319 -11.89 5.94 -13.75
CA SER A 319 -11.81 4.88 -14.76
C SER A 319 -10.38 4.38 -15.08
N GLN A 320 -9.37 5.19 -14.80
CA GLN A 320 -7.94 4.83 -14.92
C GLN A 320 -7.38 4.13 -13.67
N SER A 321 -8.01 4.27 -12.51
CA SER A 321 -7.52 3.78 -11.20
C SER A 321 -8.38 2.66 -10.58
N SER A 322 -9.45 2.24 -11.27
CA SER A 322 -10.31 1.12 -10.86
C SER A 322 -9.58 -0.23 -10.82
N GLN A 323 -8.36 -0.28 -11.35
CA GLN A 323 -7.50 -1.45 -11.27
C GLN A 323 -6.92 -1.60 -9.85
N THR A 324 -6.90 -2.82 -9.32
CA THR A 324 -6.19 -3.12 -8.07
C THR A 324 -4.71 -2.77 -8.19
N ALA A 325 -4.03 -2.45 -7.08
CA ALA A 325 -2.59 -2.15 -7.09
C ALA A 325 -1.79 -3.26 -7.78
N TYR A 326 -2.16 -4.51 -7.50
CA TYR A 326 -1.69 -5.70 -8.19
C TYR A 326 -1.94 -5.68 -9.71
N SER A 327 -3.16 -5.37 -10.16
CA SER A 327 -3.49 -5.32 -11.58
C SER A 327 -2.76 -4.19 -12.33
N LEU A 328 -2.60 -3.03 -11.68
CA LEU A 328 -1.82 -1.92 -12.24
C LEU A 328 -0.34 -2.29 -12.37
N ARG A 329 0.24 -2.89 -11.33
CA ARG A 329 1.64 -3.37 -11.35
C ARG A 329 1.82 -4.42 -12.44
N LYS A 330 0.90 -5.39 -12.55
CA LYS A 330 0.90 -6.40 -13.62
C LYS A 330 0.84 -5.76 -15.01
N THR A 331 -0.05 -4.80 -15.22
CA THR A 331 -0.17 -4.08 -16.50
C THR A 331 1.10 -3.30 -16.83
N ARG A 332 1.74 -2.66 -15.85
CA ARG A 332 3.04 -1.98 -16.04
C ARG A 332 4.15 -2.97 -16.40
N ILE A 333 4.21 -4.13 -15.74
CA ILE A 333 5.16 -5.20 -16.07
C ILE A 333 4.96 -5.65 -17.52
N THR A 334 3.73 -5.92 -17.95
CA THR A 334 3.43 -6.31 -19.33
C THR A 334 3.88 -5.25 -20.34
N LYS A 335 3.62 -3.96 -20.06
CA LYS A 335 4.08 -2.85 -20.93
C LYS A 335 5.60 -2.74 -21.01
N ILE A 336 6.31 -2.97 -19.89
CA ILE A 336 7.78 -2.99 -19.86
C ILE A 336 8.28 -4.17 -20.71
N ILE A 337 7.69 -5.34 -20.57
CA ILE A 337 8.01 -6.52 -21.40
C ILE A 337 7.82 -6.20 -22.88
N GLU A 338 6.66 -5.69 -23.28
CA GLU A 338 6.37 -5.35 -24.68
C GLU A 338 7.30 -4.27 -25.26
N LYS A 339 7.76 -3.34 -24.42
CA LYS A 339 8.60 -2.21 -24.83
C LYS A 339 10.08 -2.59 -25.00
N TYR A 340 10.57 -3.52 -24.18
CA TYR A 340 12.00 -3.83 -24.06
C TYR A 340 12.35 -5.26 -24.45
N GLN A 341 11.40 -6.02 -24.97
CA GLN A 341 11.67 -7.27 -25.67
C GLN A 341 12.20 -6.97 -27.08
#